data_AF-A0A523J7E6-F1
#
_entry.id   AF-A0A523J7E6-F1
#
_cell.length_a   1.000
_cell.length_b   1.000
_cell.length_c   1.000
_cell.angle_alpha   90.00
_cell.angle_beta   90.00
_cell.angle_gamma   90.00
#
_symmetry.space_group_name_H-M   'P 1'
#
loop_
_entity.id
_entity.type
_entity.pdbx_description
1 polymer ?
#
loop_
_entity_poly.entity_id
_entity_poly.type
_entity_poly.pdbx_seq_one_letter_code
_entity_poly.pdbx_strand_id
1 'polypeptide(L)'
;MDLILNVLERLSIDKTIIPTFFIVVIFYLIISNLFFKKLLHVIVNREGKTTKLEGLANQKAHEAEQLKNDYKERMNEAYAESQNELKMMKAKEMQAKKDKYLDAEKNINQKADNKLADEMTELSKKKAKIMSAAEQLSEILVDKLT
;
A
#
# COMPACT_ATOMS: atom_id res chain seq x y z
N MET A 1 -81.82 32.48 29.42
CA MET A 1 -82.02 32.29 27.96
C MET A 1 -82.27 33.62 27.27
N ASP A 2 -83.12 34.50 27.81
CA ASP A 2 -83.52 35.75 27.13
C ASP A 2 -82.40 36.77 26.86
N LEU A 3 -81.40 36.86 27.74
CA LEU A 3 -80.29 37.80 27.58
C LEU A 3 -79.30 37.36 26.48
N ILE A 4 -79.12 36.05 26.32
CA ILE A 4 -78.29 35.44 25.27
C ILE A 4 -78.99 35.56 23.92
N LEU A 5 -80.31 35.32 23.88
CA LEU A 5 -81.12 35.46 22.67
C LEU A 5 -81.16 36.91 22.16
N ASN A 6 -81.34 37.90 23.04
CA ASN A 6 -81.34 39.32 22.68
C ASN A 6 -79.99 39.81 22.11
N VAL A 7 -78.87 39.29 22.63
CA VAL A 7 -77.53 39.64 22.12
C VAL A 7 -77.29 39.01 20.75
N LEU A 8 -77.73 37.77 20.52
CA LEU A 8 -77.65 37.12 19.20
C LEU A 8 -78.52 37.83 18.15
N GLU A 9 -79.71 38.27 18.52
CA GLU A 9 -80.66 38.95 17.64
C GLU A 9 -80.13 40.34 17.20
N ARG A 10 -79.44 41.07 18.10
CA ARG A 10 -78.74 42.33 17.77
C ARG A 10 -77.50 42.15 16.91
N LEU A 11 -76.90 40.95 16.90
CA LEU A 11 -75.73 40.62 16.09
C LEU A 11 -76.09 40.06 14.70
N SER A 12 -77.39 40.00 14.36
CA SER A 12 -77.90 39.31 13.16
C SER A 12 -77.42 37.85 13.06
N ILE A 13 -77.12 37.22 14.20
CA ILE A 13 -76.74 35.82 14.24
C ILE A 13 -78.03 35.02 14.16
N ASP A 14 -78.26 34.52 12.96
CA ASP A 14 -79.41 33.69 12.66
C ASP A 14 -79.29 32.33 13.37
N LYS A 15 -80.43 31.67 13.68
CA LYS A 15 -80.45 30.37 14.41
C LYS A 15 -79.67 29.27 13.69
N THR A 16 -79.31 29.51 12.43
CA THR A 16 -78.47 28.67 11.57
C THR A 16 -77.00 28.60 12.00
N ILE A 17 -76.52 29.49 12.89
CA ILE A 17 -75.10 29.46 13.31
C ILE A 17 -74.75 28.18 14.09
N ILE A 18 -75.67 27.71 14.94
CA ILE A 18 -75.47 26.51 15.77
C ILE A 18 -75.37 25.26 14.89
N PRO A 19 -76.32 24.96 13.98
CA PRO A 19 -76.17 23.81 13.09
C PRO A 19 -74.98 23.96 12.13
N THR A 20 -74.67 25.16 11.64
CA THR A 20 -73.47 25.39 10.81
C THR A 20 -72.18 25.08 11.57
N PHE A 21 -72.09 25.47 12.84
CA PHE A 21 -70.94 25.16 13.69
C PHE A 21 -70.74 23.64 13.84
N PHE A 22 -71.82 22.88 14.11
CA PHE A 22 -71.73 21.42 14.18
C PHE A 22 -71.32 20.79 12.84
N ILE A 23 -71.82 21.29 11.71
CA ILE A 23 -71.41 20.85 10.38
C ILE A 23 -69.91 21.08 10.18
N VAL A 24 -69.41 22.28 10.50
CA VAL A 24 -67.97 22.62 10.40
C VAL A 24 -67.13 21.72 11.30
N VAL A 25 -67.56 21.44 12.52
CA VAL A 25 -66.85 20.53 13.45
C VAL A 25 -66.79 19.10 12.89
N ILE A 26 -67.91 18.58 12.39
CA ILE A 26 -67.94 17.24 11.77
C ILE A 26 -67.03 17.20 10.54
N PHE A 27 -67.10 18.22 9.69
CA PHE A 27 -66.28 18.33 8.49
C PHE A 27 -64.79 18.42 8.84
N TYR A 28 -64.43 19.19 9.86
CA TYR A 28 -63.09 19.27 10.40
C TYR A 28 -62.59 17.91 10.88
N LEU A 29 -63.40 17.15 11.63
CA LEU A 29 -63.02 15.82 12.09
C LEU A 29 -62.80 14.85 10.92
N ILE A 30 -63.64 14.90 9.89
CA ILE A 30 -63.50 14.09 8.69
C ILE A 30 -62.21 14.45 7.95
N ILE A 31 -61.97 15.72 7.65
CA ILE A 31 -60.76 16.17 6.92
C ILE A 31 -59.51 15.89 7.74
N SER A 32 -59.54 16.18 9.04
CA SER A 32 -58.41 15.96 9.94
C SER A 32 -58.00 14.49 9.96
N ASN A 33 -58.97 13.58 10.09
CA ASN A 33 -58.67 12.16 10.17
C ASN A 33 -58.35 11.53 8.80
N LEU A 34 -59.07 11.92 7.75
CA LEU A 34 -58.95 11.31 6.43
C LEU A 34 -57.77 11.86 5.61
N PHE A 35 -57.55 13.18 5.69
CA PHE A 35 -56.56 13.90 4.87
C PHE A 35 -55.30 14.22 5.67
N PHE A 36 -55.39 15.04 6.73
CA PHE A 36 -54.20 15.59 7.37
C PHE A 36 -53.33 14.51 8.03
N LYS A 37 -53.92 13.54 8.73
CA LYS A 37 -53.15 12.43 9.32
C LYS A 37 -52.44 11.57 8.27
N LYS A 38 -53.13 11.22 7.18
CA LYS A 38 -52.53 10.41 6.10
C LYS A 38 -51.43 11.19 5.37
N LEU A 39 -51.67 12.47 5.09
CA LEU A 39 -50.68 13.34 4.45
C LEU A 39 -49.42 13.48 5.31
N LEU A 40 -49.58 13.73 6.60
CA LEU A 40 -48.47 13.80 7.55
C LEU A 40 -47.69 12.48 7.59
N HIS A 41 -48.36 11.33 7.64
CA HIS A 41 -47.72 10.03 7.61
C HIS A 41 -46.89 9.81 6.32
N VAL A 42 -47.42 10.22 5.15
CA VAL A 42 -46.67 10.13 3.88
C VAL A 42 -45.45 11.04 3.89
N ILE A 43 -45.58 12.28 4.39
CA ILE A 43 -44.45 13.23 4.47
C ILE A 43 -43.36 12.67 5.38
N VAL A 44 -43.70 12.24 6.60
CA VAL A 44 -42.74 11.64 7.55
C VAL A 44 -42.10 10.37 6.99
N ASN A 45 -42.86 9.52 6.30
CA ASN A 45 -42.31 8.31 5.69
C ASN A 45 -41.36 8.63 4.53
N ARG A 46 -41.64 9.67 3.73
CA ARG A 46 -40.74 10.11 2.66
C ARG A 46 -39.48 10.74 3.21
N GLU A 47 -39.61 11.62 4.19
CA GLU A 47 -38.47 12.24 4.89
C GLU A 47 -37.59 11.17 5.55
N GLY A 48 -38.20 10.25 6.31
CA GLY A 48 -37.50 9.15 6.94
C GLY A 48 -36.79 8.21 5.96
N LYS A 49 -37.33 8.03 4.75
CA LYS A 49 -36.63 7.26 3.68
C LYS A 49 -35.47 8.06 3.10
N THR A 50 -35.66 9.33 2.77
CA THR A 50 -34.62 10.16 2.15
C THR A 50 -33.45 10.40 3.09
N THR A 51 -33.70 10.79 4.34
CA THR A 51 -32.63 11.03 5.32
C THR A 51 -31.87 9.75 5.67
N LYS A 52 -32.55 8.60 5.75
CA LYS A 52 -31.87 7.31 5.93
C LYS A 52 -31.02 6.93 4.73
N LEU A 53 -31.49 7.20 3.51
CA LEU A 53 -30.73 6.95 2.29
C LEU A 53 -29.49 7.85 2.22
N GLU A 54 -29.59 9.11 2.63
CA GLU A 54 -28.47 10.04 2.73
C GLU A 54 -27.43 9.57 3.77
N GLY A 55 -27.88 9.17 4.96
CA GLY A 55 -27.01 8.59 5.98
C GLY A 55 -26.29 7.33 5.51
N LEU A 56 -27.00 6.40 4.86
CA LEU A 56 -26.42 5.18 4.30
C LEU A 56 -25.46 5.47 3.14
N ALA A 57 -25.75 6.45 2.29
CA ALA A 57 -24.87 6.85 1.20
C ALA A 57 -23.57 7.43 1.75
N ASN A 58 -23.64 8.30 2.76
CA ASN A 58 -22.47 8.88 3.40
C ASN A 58 -21.63 7.81 4.11
N GLN A 59 -22.27 6.86 4.80
CA GLN A 59 -21.59 5.73 5.41
C GLN A 59 -20.86 4.87 4.37
N LYS A 60 -21.53 4.51 3.26
CA LYS A 60 -20.91 3.75 2.18
C LYS A 60 -19.77 4.50 1.49
N ALA A 61 -19.90 5.81 1.34
CA ALA A 61 -18.82 6.65 0.81
C ALA A 61 -17.61 6.63 1.75
N HIS A 62 -17.84 6.71 3.06
CA HIS A 62 -16.78 6.63 4.06
C HIS A 62 -16.10 5.25 4.08
N GLU A 63 -16.86 4.16 4.04
CA GLU A 63 -16.34 2.79 3.95
C GLU A 63 -15.52 2.58 2.67
N ALA A 64 -15.98 3.11 1.53
CA ALA A 64 -15.24 3.05 0.27
C ALA A 64 -13.92 3.84 0.33
N GLU A 65 -13.92 5.00 0.98
CA GLU A 65 -12.71 5.81 1.16
C GLU A 65 -11.71 5.13 2.09
N GLN A 66 -12.17 4.52 3.18
CA GLN A 66 -11.34 3.71 4.07
C GLN A 66 -10.72 2.53 3.31
N LEU A 67 -11.52 1.77 2.56
CA LEU A 67 -11.03 0.63 1.79
C LEU A 67 -9.99 1.04 0.74
N LYS A 68 -10.19 2.19 0.08
CA LYS A 68 -9.22 2.75 -0.87
C LYS A 68 -7.90 3.09 -0.18
N ASN A 69 -7.95 3.69 1.00
CA ASN A 69 -6.76 4.06 1.76
C ASN A 69 -6.00 2.83 2.25
N ASP A 70 -6.69 1.85 2.83
CA ASP A 70 -6.12 0.57 3.25
C ASP A 70 -5.45 -0.17 2.08
N TYR A 71 -6.12 -0.21 0.92
CA TYR A 71 -5.55 -0.83 -0.28
C TYR A 71 -4.28 -0.12 -0.73
N LYS A 72 -4.29 1.22 -0.75
CA LYS A 72 -3.13 2.02 -1.14
C LYS A 72 -1.96 1.83 -0.18
N GLU A 73 -2.23 1.75 1.13
CA GLU A 73 -1.23 1.50 2.15
C GLU A 73 -0.59 0.13 1.97
N ARG A 74 -1.40 -0.94 1.89
CA ARG A 74 -0.91 -2.31 1.64
C ARG A 74 -0.11 -2.44 0.35
N MET A 75 -0.55 -1.75 -0.70
CA MET A 75 0.17 -1.73 -1.97
C MET A 75 1.55 -1.07 -1.82
N ASN A 76 1.63 0.07 -1.12
CA ASN A 76 2.90 0.73 -0.87
C ASN A 76 3.83 -0.11 0.01
N GLU A 77 3.30 -0.77 1.04
CA GLU A 77 4.06 -1.70 1.88
C GLU A 77 4.63 -2.86 1.06
N ALA A 78 3.81 -3.51 0.23
CA ALA A 78 4.25 -4.60 -0.64
C ALA A 78 5.33 -4.14 -1.64
N TYR A 79 5.20 -2.93 -2.21
CA TYR A 79 6.24 -2.35 -3.06
C TYR A 79 7.54 -2.09 -2.29
N ALA A 80 7.44 -1.54 -1.08
CA ALA A 80 8.61 -1.27 -0.24
C ALA A 80 9.33 -2.56 0.16
N GLU A 81 8.57 -3.60 0.54
CA GLU A 81 9.09 -4.92 0.89
C GLU A 81 9.80 -5.57 -0.30
N SER A 82 9.16 -5.59 -1.47
CA SER A 82 9.74 -6.14 -2.70
C SER A 82 11.03 -5.41 -3.10
N GLN A 83 11.07 -4.08 -2.98
CA GLN A 83 12.27 -3.30 -3.27
C GLN A 83 13.40 -3.58 -2.27
N ASN A 84 13.08 -3.76 -0.99
CA ASN A 84 14.06 -4.14 0.03
C ASN A 84 14.61 -5.55 -0.22
N GLU A 85 13.75 -6.51 -0.54
CA GLU A 85 14.16 -7.86 -0.88
C GLU A 85 15.09 -7.86 -2.10
N LEU A 86 14.74 -7.12 -3.15
CA LEU A 86 15.55 -7.01 -4.36
C LEU A 86 16.91 -6.34 -4.09
N LYS A 87 16.96 -5.32 -3.21
CA LYS A 87 18.23 -4.73 -2.76
C LYS A 87 19.08 -5.73 -1.98
N MET A 88 18.49 -6.49 -1.06
CA MET A 88 19.21 -7.52 -0.29
C MET A 88 19.76 -8.62 -1.21
N MET A 89 18.96 -9.11 -2.16
CA MET A 89 19.42 -10.10 -3.14
C MET A 89 20.56 -9.57 -3.99
N LYS A 90 20.45 -8.33 -4.50
CA LYS A 90 21.54 -7.68 -5.25
C LYS A 90 22.81 -7.55 -4.43
N ALA A 91 22.72 -7.13 -3.17
CA ALA A 91 23.87 -7.02 -2.28
C ALA A 91 24.52 -8.39 -2.04
N LYS A 92 23.71 -9.44 -1.81
CA LYS A 92 24.19 -10.81 -1.60
C LYS A 92 24.88 -11.38 -2.85
N GLU A 93 24.29 -11.20 -4.02
CA GLU A 93 24.90 -11.57 -5.32
C GLU A 93 26.22 -10.83 -5.57
N MET A 94 26.25 -9.53 -5.30
CA MET A 94 27.45 -8.71 -5.47
C MET A 94 28.57 -9.17 -4.54
N GLN A 95 28.25 -9.46 -3.27
CA GLN A 95 29.22 -9.99 -2.32
C GLN A 95 29.73 -11.37 -2.76
N ALA A 96 28.84 -12.29 -3.15
CA ALA A 96 29.23 -13.62 -3.62
C ALA A 96 30.12 -13.57 -4.87
N LYS A 97 29.88 -12.62 -5.79
CA LYS A 97 30.77 -12.39 -6.94
C LYS A 97 32.11 -11.85 -6.50
N LYS A 98 32.14 -10.87 -5.60
CA LYS A 98 33.38 -10.32 -5.05
C LYS A 98 34.23 -11.40 -4.38
N ASP A 99 33.63 -12.26 -3.59
CA ASP A 99 34.33 -13.35 -2.91
C ASP A 99 34.92 -14.34 -3.93
N LYS A 100 34.15 -14.70 -4.97
CA LYS A 100 34.66 -15.52 -6.09
C LYS A 100 35.84 -14.87 -6.82
N TYR A 101 35.81 -13.56 -7.04
CA TYR A 101 36.93 -12.85 -7.67
C TYR A 101 38.17 -12.86 -6.78
N LEU A 102 38.03 -12.61 -5.48
CA LEU A 102 39.13 -12.66 -4.53
C LEU A 102 39.74 -14.07 -4.44
N ASP A 103 38.90 -15.11 -4.42
CA ASP A 103 39.38 -16.49 -4.46
C ASP A 103 40.11 -16.81 -5.76
N ALA A 104 39.60 -16.36 -6.91
CA ALA A 104 40.26 -16.53 -8.19
C ALA A 104 41.62 -15.79 -8.23
N GLU A 105 41.66 -14.56 -7.73
CA GLU A 105 42.89 -13.75 -7.63
C GLU A 105 43.93 -14.42 -6.75
N LYS A 106 43.53 -14.91 -5.57
CA LYS A 106 44.42 -15.67 -4.67
C LYS A 106 44.98 -16.91 -5.35
N ASN A 107 44.15 -17.67 -6.05
CA ASN A 107 44.57 -18.87 -6.79
C ASN A 107 45.52 -18.53 -7.94
N ILE A 108 45.33 -17.41 -8.64
CA ILE A 108 46.22 -16.95 -9.70
C ILE A 108 47.58 -16.53 -9.13
N ASN A 109 47.59 -15.74 -8.04
CA ASN A 109 48.82 -15.32 -7.38
C ASN A 109 49.61 -16.52 -6.86
N GLN A 110 48.93 -17.47 -6.21
CA GLN A 110 49.59 -18.70 -5.74
C GLN A 110 50.16 -19.53 -6.90
N LYS A 111 49.49 -19.60 -8.05
CA LYS A 111 50.04 -20.24 -9.25
C LYS A 111 51.24 -19.49 -9.83
N ALA A 112 51.23 -18.17 -9.79
CA ALA A 112 52.36 -17.35 -10.24
C ALA A 112 53.57 -17.54 -9.33
N ASP A 113 53.37 -17.52 -8.01
CA ASP A 113 54.43 -17.75 -7.02
C ASP A 113 55.04 -19.15 -7.16
N ASN A 114 54.20 -20.18 -7.33
CA ASN A 114 54.67 -21.55 -7.56
C ASN A 114 55.48 -21.66 -8.86
N LYS A 115 55.03 -21.04 -9.95
CA LYS A 115 55.77 -21.03 -11.21
C LYS A 115 57.12 -20.31 -11.09
N LEU A 116 57.16 -19.18 -10.38
CA LEU A 116 58.41 -18.46 -10.12
C LEU A 116 59.39 -19.30 -9.28
N ALA A 117 58.88 -20.01 -8.27
CA ALA A 117 59.69 -20.93 -7.48
C ALA A 117 60.23 -22.08 -8.34
N ASP A 118 59.38 -22.71 -9.17
CA ASP A 118 59.78 -23.77 -10.09
C ASP A 118 60.85 -23.27 -11.09
N GLU A 119 60.65 -22.11 -11.70
CA GLU A 119 61.62 -21.49 -12.62
C GLU A 119 62.95 -21.17 -11.92
N MET A 120 62.93 -20.67 -10.68
CA MET A 120 64.15 -20.46 -9.90
C MET A 120 64.90 -21.76 -9.64
N THR A 121 64.21 -22.86 -9.34
CA THR A 121 64.85 -24.16 -9.13
C THR A 121 65.42 -24.74 -10.44
N GLU A 122 64.75 -24.55 -11.56
CA GLU A 122 65.27 -24.97 -12.86
C GLU A 122 66.46 -24.11 -13.29
N LEU A 123 66.43 -22.81 -13.01
CA LEU A 123 67.53 -21.89 -13.31
C LEU A 123 68.77 -22.22 -12.46
N SER A 124 68.58 -22.56 -11.18
CA SER A 124 69.69 -22.96 -10.30
C SER A 124 70.32 -24.29 -10.74
N LYS A 125 69.50 -25.28 -11.14
CA LYS A 125 70.00 -26.53 -11.75
C LYS A 125 70.77 -26.27 -13.04
N LYS A 126 70.24 -25.42 -13.93
CA LYS A 126 70.92 -25.04 -15.18
C LYS A 126 72.24 -24.33 -14.90
N LYS A 127 72.27 -23.40 -13.94
CA LYS A 127 73.48 -22.69 -13.51
C LYS A 127 74.53 -23.66 -12.97
N ALA A 128 74.14 -24.63 -12.14
CA ALA A 128 75.05 -25.67 -11.64
C ALA A 128 75.63 -26.53 -12.79
N LYS A 129 74.79 -26.93 -13.75
CA LYS A 129 75.26 -27.65 -14.96
C LYS A 129 76.24 -26.81 -15.80
N ILE A 130 75.97 -25.53 -15.99
CA ILE A 130 76.85 -24.62 -16.74
C ILE A 130 78.19 -24.45 -16.00
N MET A 131 78.18 -24.29 -14.68
CA MET A 131 79.43 -24.21 -13.89
C MET A 131 80.25 -25.49 -13.99
N SER A 132 79.63 -26.66 -13.86
CA SER A 132 80.32 -27.95 -14.03
C SER A 132 80.87 -28.13 -15.45
N ALA A 133 80.12 -27.74 -16.48
CA ALA A 133 80.59 -27.76 -17.85
C ALA A 133 81.74 -26.77 -18.09
N ALA A 134 81.71 -25.61 -17.43
CA ALA A 134 82.80 -24.63 -17.49
C ALA A 134 84.08 -25.15 -16.81
N GLU A 135 83.96 -25.82 -15.66
CA GLU A 135 85.09 -26.49 -14.98
C GLU A 135 85.72 -27.57 -15.87
N GLN A 136 84.90 -28.43 -16.49
CA GLN A 136 85.37 -29.44 -17.43
C GLN A 136 86.05 -28.82 -18.66
N LEU A 137 85.49 -27.73 -19.20
CA LEU A 137 86.10 -27.02 -20.33
C LEU A 137 87.45 -26.41 -19.94
N SER A 138 87.55 -25.84 -18.73
CA SER A 138 88.79 -25.32 -18.17
C SER A 138 89.83 -26.41 -17.98
N GLU A 139 89.48 -27.59 -17.47
CA GLU A 139 90.40 -28.74 -17.40
C GLU A 139 90.91 -29.15 -18.78
N ILE A 140 90.02 -29.29 -19.76
CA ILE A 140 90.40 -29.64 -21.15
C ILE A 140 91.33 -28.58 -21.77
N LEU A 141 91.10 -27.30 -21.47
CA LEU A 141 91.95 -26.21 -21.94
C LEU A 141 93.34 -26.25 -21.31
N VAL A 142 93.43 -26.54 -20.01
CA VAL A 142 94.70 -26.70 -19.30
C VAL A 142 95.47 -27.91 -19.83
N ASP A 143 94.79 -29.03 -20.07
CA ASP A 143 95.38 -30.25 -20.67
C ASP A 143 95.88 -30.04 -22.10
N LYS A 144 95.33 -29.08 -22.86
CA LYS A 144 95.80 -28.71 -24.20
C LYS A 144 96.90 -27.64 -24.21
N LEU A 145 97.07 -26.90 -23.12
CA LEU A 145 98.07 -25.84 -22.97
C LEU A 145 99.37 -26.35 -22.32
N THR A 146 99.34 -27.52 -21.67
CA THR A 146 100.48 -28.20 -21.05
C THR A 146 100.97 -29.33 -21.94
#